data_AF-A0A193SU74-F1
#
_entry.id   AF-A0A193SU74-F1
#
_cell.length_a   1.000
_cell.length_b   1.000
_cell.length_c   1.000
_cell.angle_alpha   90.00
_cell.angle_beta   90.00
_cell.angle_gamma   90.00
#
_symmetry.space_group_name_H-M   'P 1'
#
loop_
_entity.id
_entity.type
_entity.pdbx_description
1 polymer ?
#
loop_
_entity_poly.entity_id
_entity_poly.type
_entity_poly.pdbx_seq_one_letter_code
_entity_poly.pdbx_strand_id
1 'polypeptide(L)' 'MLICCNNLAKVSMQDWREQVLRCATKAGRPVRDCQEMRPAADFPSQDNQPPLKTLILQL' A
#
# COMPACT_ATOMS: atom_id res chain seq x y z
N MET A 1 6.29 -8.94 9.88
CA MET A 1 5.15 -8.57 9.03
C MET A 1 4.62 -7.21 9.46
N LEU A 2 4.45 -6.28 8.53
CA LEU A 2 3.84 -4.96 8.76
C LEU A 2 2.64 -4.78 7.83
N ILE A 3 1.58 -4.15 8.33
CA ILE A 3 0.42 -3.75 7.52
C ILE A 3 0.42 -2.22 7.47
N CYS A 4 0.51 -1.66 6.27
CA CYS A 4 0.48 -0.23 6.03
C CYS A 4 -0.86 0.14 5.37
N CYS A 5 -1.42 1.28 5.74
CA CYS A 5 -2.67 1.78 5.17
C CYS A 5 -2.54 3.26 4.77
N ASN A 6 -3.24 3.64 3.71
CA ASN A 6 -3.39 5.03 3.29
C ASN A 6 -4.78 5.22 2.66
N ASN A 7 -5.53 6.22 3.13
CA ASN A 7 -6.90 6.51 2.68
C ASN A 7 -6.98 7.78 1.83
N LEU A 8 -5.83 8.35 1.44
CA LEU A 8 -5.77 9.56 0.64
C LEU A 8 -6.07 9.24 -0.83
N ALA A 9 -7.27 9.59 -1.28
CA ALA A 9 -7.76 9.29 -2.63
C ALA A 9 -6.86 9.82 -3.75
N LYS A 10 -6.30 11.03 -3.59
CA LYS A 10 -5.47 11.71 -4.60
C LYS A 10 -4.11 11.07 -4.86
N VAL A 11 -3.70 10.10 -4.05
CA VAL A 11 -2.44 9.37 -4.24
C VAL A 11 -2.78 8.05 -4.90
N SER A 12 -2.00 7.59 -5.86
CA SER A 12 -2.19 6.28 -6.48
C SER A 12 -1.62 5.15 -5.61
N MET A 13 -2.00 3.89 -5.86
CA MET A 13 -1.42 2.75 -5.16
C MET A 13 0.09 2.63 -5.43
N GLN A 14 0.48 2.83 -6.69
CA GLN A 14 1.86 2.75 -7.14
C GLN A 14 2.75 3.79 -6.46
N ASP A 15 2.38 5.08 -6.54
CA ASP A 15 3.17 6.17 -5.96
C ASP A 15 3.37 5.97 -4.45
N TRP A 16 2.30 5.55 -3.78
CA TRP A 16 2.34 5.30 -2.35
C TRP A 16 3.23 4.09 -2.00
N ARG A 17 3.14 3.00 -2.77
CA ARG A 17 3.97 1.80 -2.57
C ARG A 17 5.46 2.11 -2.70
N GLU A 18 5.85 2.87 -3.72
CA GLU A 18 7.23 3.32 -3.90
C GLU A 18 7.73 4.13 -2.69
N GLN A 19 6.89 5.03 -2.16
CA GLN A 19 7.23 5.81 -0.98
C GLN A 19 7.41 4.93 0.26
N VAL A 20 6.53 3.95 0.48
CA VAL A 20 6.61 3.00 1.60
C VAL A 20 7.91 2.18 1.54
N LEU A 21 8.24 1.63 0.37
CA LEU A 21 9.47 0.85 0.17
C LEU A 21 10.72 1.70 0.41
N ARG A 22 10.74 2.95 -0.09
CA ARG A 22 11.84 3.89 0.16
C ARG A 22 12.02 4.18 1.65
N CYS A 23 10.92 4.34 2.39
CA CYS A 23 10.97 4.53 3.85
C CYS A 23 11.58 3.31 4.56
N ALA A 24 11.20 2.10 4.17
CA ALA A 24 11.72 0.87 4.76
C ALA A 24 13.22 0.70 4.51
N THR A 25 13.68 0.93 3.27
CA THR A 25 15.11 0.94 2.92
C THR A 25 15.88 2.00 3.71
N LYS A 26 15.36 3.24 3.77
CA LYS A 26 15.99 4.34 4.53
C LYS A 26 16.10 4.02 6.02
N ALA A 27 15.16 3.26 6.57
CA ALA A 27 15.16 2.82 7.96
C ALA A 27 16.07 1.60 8.23
N GLY A 28 16.83 1.12 7.24
CA GLY A 28 17.67 -0.07 7.38
C GLY A 28 16.90 -1.39 7.52
N ARG A 29 15.63 -1.40 7.07
CA ARG A 29 14.72 -2.55 7.15
C ARG A 29 14.20 -2.89 5.75
N PRO A 30 15.04 -3.47 4.87
CA PRO A 30 14.63 -3.79 3.52
C PRO A 30 13.43 -4.75 3.52
N VAL A 31 12.48 -4.52 2.61
CA VAL A 31 11.29 -5.35 2.46
C VAL A 31 11.61 -6.52 1.53
N ARG A 32 11.41 -7.76 1.99
CA ARG A 32 11.56 -8.99 1.21
C ARG A 32 10.35 -9.26 0.31
N ASP A 33 9.14 -8.98 0.79
CA ASP A 33 7.91 -9.16 0.02
C ASP A 33 6.90 -8.05 0.36
N CYS A 34 6.14 -7.65 -0.65
CA CYS A 34 5.20 -6.53 -0.58
C CYS A 34 3.94 -6.92 -1.35
N GLN A 35 2.83 -7.14 -0.67
CA GLN A 35 1.57 -7.54 -1.28
C GLN A 35 0.54 -6.44 -1.15
N GLU A 36 -0.26 -6.26 -2.19
CA GLU A 36 -1.39 -5.34 -2.20
C GLU A 36 -2.65 -6.07 -1.75
N MET A 37 -3.36 -5.50 -0.78
CA MET A 37 -4.66 -5.99 -0.35
C MET A 37 -5.73 -5.01 -0.81
N ARG A 38 -6.66 -5.50 -1.64
CA ARG A 38 -7.81 -4.71 -2.09
C ARG A 38 -8.84 -4.57 -0.96
N PRO A 39 -9.62 -3.48 -0.95
CA PRO A 39 -10.80 -3.39 -0.09
C PRO A 39 -11.77 -4.55 -0.33
N ALA A 40 -12.62 -4.79 0.65
CA ALA A 40 -13.69 -5.76 0.52
C ALA A 40 -14.68 -5.35 -0.60
N ALA A 41 -15.36 -6.35 -1.17
CA ALA A 41 -16.19 -6.18 -2.37
C ALA A 41 -17.43 -5.29 -2.16
N ASP A 42 -17.82 -5.03 -0.91
CA ASP A 42 -18.87 -4.10 -0.49
C ASP A 42 -18.45 -2.62 -0.63
N PHE A 43 -17.18 -2.33 -0.93
CA PHE A 43 -16.67 -1.00 -1.25
C PHE A 43 -16.16 -0.93 -2.70
N PRO A 44 -17.06 -0.99 -3.70
CA PRO A 44 -16.66 -0.93 -5.09
C PRO A 44 -16.07 0.44 -5.44
N SER A 45 -15.05 0.43 -6.30
CA SER A 45 -14.51 1.64 -6.94
C SER A 45 -14.69 1.48 -8.44
N GLN A 46 -15.44 2.40 -9.06
CA GLN A 46 -15.84 2.33 -10.47
C GLN A 46 -14.64 2.47 -11.42
N ASP A 47 -13.62 3.20 -10.99
CA ASP A 47 -12.38 3.47 -11.70
C ASP A 47 -11.25 2.48 -11.36
N ASN A 48 -11.54 1.47 -10.53
CA ASN A 48 -10.55 0.56 -9.94
C ASN A 48 -9.42 1.25 -9.16
N GLN A 49 -9.63 2.49 -8.69
CA GLN A 49 -8.73 3.23 -7.82
C GLN A 49 -9.36 3.51 -6.46
N PRO A 50 -9.51 2.50 -5.58
CA PRO A 50 -10.09 2.73 -4.27
C PRO A 50 -9.27 3.73 -3.44
N PRO A 51 -9.94 4.58 -2.65
CA PRO A 51 -9.25 5.56 -1.82
C PRO A 51 -8.38 4.90 -0.74
N LEU A 52 -8.86 3.77 -0.17
CA LEU A 52 -8.11 2.92 0.74
C LEU A 52 -7.12 2.05 -0.02
N LYS A 53 -5.87 2.11 0.42
CA LYS A 53 -4.75 1.29 -0.05
C LYS A 53 -4.18 0.54 1.13
N THR A 54 -3.89 -0.74 0.94
CA THR A 54 -3.28 -1.58 1.98
C THR A 54 -2.12 -2.38 1.41
N LEU A 55 -1.00 -2.33 2.12
CA LEU A 55 0.20 -3.11 1.83
C LEU A 55 0.51 -4.05 2.99
N ILE A 56 0.83 -5.30 2.67
CA ILE A 56 1.37 -6.29 3.61
C ILE A 56 2.86 -6.44 3.28
N LEU A 57 3.72 -6.04 4.22
CA LEU A 57 5.17 -6.09 4.06
C LEU A 57 5.77 -7.23 4.90
N GLN A 58 6.59 -8.05 4.26
CA GLN A 58 7.54 -8.94 4.92
C GLN A 58 8.90 -8.28 4.91
N LEU A 59 9.48 -8.04 6.09
CA LEU A 59 10.83 -7.48 6.28
C LEU A 59 11.82 -8.59 6.49
#